data_AF-A0A969RQF0-F1
#
_entry.id   AF-A0A969RQF0-F1
#
_cell.length_a   1.000
_cell.length_b   1.000
_cell.length_c   1.000
_cell.angle_alpha   90.00
_cell.angle_beta   90.00
_cell.angle_gamma   90.00
#
_symmetry.space_group_name_H-M   'P 1'
#
loop_
_entity.id
_entity.type
_entity.pdbx_description
1 polymer ?
#
loop_
_entity_poly.entity_id
_entity_poly.type
_entity_poly.pdbx_seq_one_letter_code
_entity_poly.pdbx_strand_id
1 'polypeptide(L)'
;MNIKTLTPLWTGGVEAGKCDRIHETGILGSLRWWMEVLVRGMGGNSCDPTEQKCSSKNGLCEVCKIFGAEGQKRRFRLEVVQDNTNPDRDVSSKVELQSYQYQYKNKQGKEQTGTRTPTWYFPQEIKDKPRAGIFTIQIQSLDPKFKPEVIGGLVQFIADWSALGARSQMGFGVIQVEESRIDTQTLYDWLMTTSGSNICSDLPSLQNIFLAQIQPKDANSSFKEKDTFNLKYDLRQLFRTEGDTTQQQSQGNKPIPKKEKEISGDKRRQEEELRHFIMGTVEDDRQAAKIKISRSYNDNKLMRVWGWVPTEAEVYKNGWNREKIVDAIYQHLKALYTLHGWREMNSERDTVTANQTDVQVFLRSLLQLQEDE
;
A
#
# COMPACT_ATOMS: atom_id res chain seq x y z
N MET A 1 10.90 2.50 -21.54
CA MET A 1 10.47 3.67 -20.71
C MET A 1 11.47 3.87 -19.59
N ASN A 2 11.80 5.13 -19.31
CA ASN A 2 12.72 5.53 -18.25
C ASN A 2 11.93 5.78 -16.96
N ILE A 3 12.37 5.15 -15.87
CA ILE A 3 11.70 5.20 -14.57
C ILE A 3 12.68 5.75 -13.54
N LYS A 4 12.29 6.86 -12.90
CA LYS A 4 12.99 7.47 -11.79
C LYS A 4 12.36 7.04 -10.47
N THR A 5 13.18 6.63 -9.51
CA THR A 5 12.72 6.36 -8.14
C THR A 5 12.56 7.68 -7.38
N LEU A 6 11.34 7.99 -6.92
CA LEU A 6 11.06 9.14 -6.06
C LEU A 6 11.24 8.81 -4.57
N THR A 7 11.10 7.53 -4.23
CA THR A 7 11.57 6.92 -2.99
C THR A 7 12.37 5.67 -3.36
N PRO A 8 13.32 5.19 -2.53
CA PRO A 8 14.14 4.03 -2.89
C PRO A 8 13.27 2.82 -3.24
N LEU A 9 13.67 2.07 -4.24
CA LEU A 9 12.97 0.91 -4.75
C LEU A 9 13.56 -0.35 -4.13
N TRP A 10 12.68 -1.19 -3.60
CA TRP A 10 13.04 -2.52 -3.12
C TRP A 10 12.48 -3.58 -4.06
N THR A 11 13.34 -4.39 -4.66
CA THR A 11 12.91 -5.58 -5.42
C THR A 11 13.53 -6.82 -4.81
N GLY A 12 12.71 -7.85 -4.58
CA GLY A 12 13.21 -9.11 -4.04
C GLY A 12 13.98 -9.89 -5.10
N GLY A 13 15.23 -10.24 -4.78
CA GLY A 13 16.05 -11.16 -5.57
C GLY A 13 15.92 -12.61 -5.09
N VAL A 14 16.92 -13.43 -5.41
CA VAL A 14 17.01 -14.84 -4.97
C VAL A 14 17.11 -14.94 -3.45
N GLU A 15 17.87 -14.04 -2.83
CA GLU A 15 18.03 -14.00 -1.38
C GLU A 15 16.96 -13.11 -0.72
N ALA A 16 16.20 -13.71 0.19
CA ALA A 16 15.14 -13.01 0.92
C ALA A 16 15.72 -11.84 1.73
N GLY A 17 15.15 -10.65 1.53
CA GLY A 17 15.51 -9.47 2.32
C GLY A 17 16.80 -8.76 1.87
N LYS A 18 17.32 -9.05 0.68
CA LYS A 18 18.40 -8.29 0.03
C LYS A 18 17.93 -7.66 -1.29
N CYS A 19 18.62 -6.61 -1.72
CA CYS A 19 18.33 -5.86 -2.95
C CYS A 19 19.63 -5.41 -3.63
N ASP A 20 20.30 -6.35 -4.31
CA ASP A 20 21.57 -6.12 -5.02
C ASP A 20 21.43 -5.31 -6.31
N ARG A 21 20.29 -5.46 -7.02
CA ARG A 21 19.91 -4.73 -8.23
C ARG A 21 18.40 -4.60 -8.34
N ILE A 22 17.90 -3.92 -9.38
CA ILE A 22 16.48 -3.97 -9.72
C ILE A 22 16.15 -5.34 -10.35
N HIS A 23 15.28 -6.11 -9.71
CA HIS A 23 14.81 -7.41 -10.20
C HIS A 23 13.43 -7.28 -10.84
N GLU A 24 13.31 -7.79 -12.07
CA GLU A 24 12.07 -7.82 -12.86
C GLU A 24 10.93 -8.53 -12.12
N THR A 25 11.25 -9.55 -11.33
CA THR A 25 10.27 -10.31 -10.54
C THR A 25 9.54 -9.45 -9.52
N GLY A 26 10.25 -8.51 -8.86
CA GLY A 26 9.65 -7.56 -7.93
C GLY A 26 8.73 -6.55 -8.61
N ILE A 27 9.09 -6.13 -9.82
CA ILE A 27 8.28 -5.26 -10.68
C ILE A 27 7.02 -6.00 -11.12
N LEU A 28 7.18 -7.21 -11.68
CA LEU A 28 6.10 -8.06 -12.16
C LEU A 28 5.08 -8.40 -11.07
N GLY A 29 5.53 -8.64 -9.83
CA GLY A 29 4.63 -8.90 -8.71
C GLY A 29 3.72 -7.71 -8.39
N SER A 30 4.25 -6.49 -8.45
CA SER A 30 3.47 -5.26 -8.20
C SER A 30 2.49 -4.98 -9.32
N LEU A 31 2.94 -5.14 -10.58
CA LEU A 31 2.08 -5.03 -11.76
C LEU A 31 0.94 -6.04 -11.70
N ARG A 32 1.23 -7.31 -11.43
CA ARG A 32 0.20 -8.33 -11.30
C ARG A 32 -0.83 -7.95 -10.24
N TRP A 33 -0.38 -7.60 -9.02
CA TRP A 33 -1.28 -7.25 -7.93
C TRP A 33 -2.23 -6.10 -8.29
N TRP A 34 -1.70 -5.02 -8.88
CA TRP A 34 -2.54 -3.89 -9.30
C TRP A 34 -3.46 -4.24 -10.47
N MET A 35 -3.03 -5.05 -11.42
CA MET A 35 -3.92 -5.52 -12.47
C MET A 35 -5.09 -6.33 -11.89
N GLU A 36 -4.84 -7.19 -10.91
CA GLU A 36 -5.91 -7.93 -10.22
C GLU A 36 -6.89 -6.98 -9.50
N VAL A 37 -6.40 -5.92 -8.86
CA VAL A 37 -7.27 -4.90 -8.23
C VAL A 37 -8.16 -4.21 -9.26
N LEU A 38 -7.59 -3.81 -10.40
CA LEU A 38 -8.33 -3.12 -11.45
C LEU A 38 -9.35 -4.05 -12.12
N VAL A 39 -8.99 -5.29 -12.44
CA VAL A 39 -9.92 -6.28 -13.01
C VAL A 39 -11.05 -6.60 -12.03
N ARG A 40 -10.77 -6.84 -10.74
CA ARG A 40 -11.83 -7.02 -9.72
C ARG A 40 -12.69 -5.78 -9.60
N GLY A 41 -12.08 -4.59 -9.69
CA GLY A 41 -12.76 -3.31 -9.75
C GLY A 41 -13.80 -3.23 -10.86
N MET A 42 -13.47 -3.71 -12.06
CA MET A 42 -14.41 -3.73 -13.19
C MET A 42 -15.46 -4.85 -13.10
N GLY A 43 -15.51 -5.62 -12.00
CA GLY A 43 -16.36 -6.80 -11.87
C GLY A 43 -15.87 -8.02 -12.68
N GLY A 44 -14.64 -7.95 -13.19
CA GLY A 44 -14.00 -9.01 -13.94
C GLY A 44 -13.50 -10.16 -13.07
N ASN A 45 -13.21 -11.30 -13.70
CA ASN A 45 -12.70 -12.47 -13.00
C ASN A 45 -11.18 -12.34 -12.75
N SER A 46 -10.77 -12.42 -11.48
CA SER A 46 -9.38 -12.58 -11.05
C SER A 46 -9.28 -13.59 -9.91
N CYS A 47 -8.31 -14.50 -9.98
CA CYS A 47 -8.15 -15.57 -8.99
C CYS A 47 -7.91 -15.00 -7.59
N ASP A 48 -8.39 -15.68 -6.56
CA ASP A 48 -7.96 -15.43 -5.18
C ASP A 48 -6.53 -15.96 -4.99
N PRO A 49 -5.57 -15.14 -4.53
CA PRO A 49 -4.21 -15.59 -4.25
C PRO A 49 -4.09 -16.61 -3.09
N THR A 50 -5.16 -16.81 -2.31
CA THR A 50 -5.23 -17.73 -1.16
C THR A 50 -5.90 -19.07 -1.48
N GLU A 51 -6.57 -19.19 -2.63
CA GLU A 51 -7.28 -20.41 -3.06
C GLU A 51 -6.51 -21.22 -4.11
N GLN A 52 -7.20 -22.15 -4.78
CA GLN A 52 -6.63 -23.04 -5.80
C GLN A 52 -6.00 -22.23 -6.95
N LYS A 53 -4.77 -22.61 -7.31
CA LYS A 53 -4.00 -21.95 -8.37
C LYS A 53 -4.70 -22.08 -9.72
N CYS A 54 -5.01 -20.95 -10.34
CA CYS A 54 -5.43 -20.88 -11.74
C CYS A 54 -4.42 -21.60 -12.65
N SER A 55 -4.95 -22.40 -13.58
CA SER A 55 -4.13 -23.20 -14.50
C SER A 55 -4.82 -23.35 -15.85
N SER A 56 -4.05 -23.63 -16.88
CA SER A 56 -4.59 -23.95 -18.21
C SER A 56 -5.61 -25.10 -18.20
N LYS A 57 -5.55 -26.00 -17.21
CA LYS A 57 -6.46 -27.14 -17.06
C LYS A 57 -7.80 -26.77 -16.42
N ASN A 58 -7.79 -25.83 -15.48
CA ASN A 58 -8.97 -25.45 -14.69
C ASN A 58 -9.61 -24.13 -15.16
N GLY A 59 -9.08 -23.54 -16.23
CA GLY A 59 -9.45 -22.20 -16.70
C GLY A 59 -8.55 -21.11 -16.14
N LEU A 60 -8.42 -20.03 -16.91
CA LEU A 60 -7.59 -18.86 -16.58
C LEU A 60 -8.46 -17.63 -16.38
N CYS A 61 -8.26 -16.92 -15.27
CA CYS A 61 -8.80 -15.57 -15.08
C CYS A 61 -8.17 -14.57 -16.07
N GLU A 62 -8.76 -13.37 -16.20
CA GLU A 62 -8.28 -12.36 -17.15
C GLU A 62 -6.83 -11.94 -16.92
N VAL A 63 -6.42 -11.82 -15.65
CA VAL A 63 -5.05 -11.48 -15.29
C VAL A 63 -4.07 -12.62 -15.65
N CYS A 64 -4.44 -13.87 -15.38
CA CYS A 64 -3.62 -15.04 -15.70
C CYS A 64 -3.42 -15.21 -17.21
N LYS A 65 -4.37 -14.78 -18.04
CA LYS A 65 -4.23 -14.81 -19.50
C LYS A 65 -3.07 -13.94 -20.00
N ILE A 66 -2.74 -12.85 -19.30
CA ILE A 66 -1.65 -11.92 -19.68
C ILE A 66 -0.37 -12.12 -18.85
N PHE A 67 -0.51 -12.30 -17.53
CA PHE A 67 0.61 -12.48 -16.57
C PHE A 67 1.08 -13.94 -16.46
N GLY A 68 0.43 -14.87 -17.16
CA GLY A 68 0.74 -16.28 -17.12
C GLY A 68 0.26 -16.95 -15.83
N ALA A 69 0.27 -18.28 -15.88
CA ALA A 69 -0.12 -19.19 -14.82
C ALA A 69 0.47 -20.58 -15.10
N GLU A 70 0.12 -21.59 -14.30
CA GLU A 70 0.57 -22.96 -14.56
C GLU A 70 0.08 -23.45 -15.95
N GLY A 71 1.02 -23.85 -16.79
CA GLY A 71 0.78 -24.27 -18.18
C GLY A 71 0.52 -23.12 -19.17
N GLN A 72 0.62 -21.84 -18.76
CA GLN A 72 0.43 -20.69 -19.64
C GLN A 72 1.56 -19.66 -19.46
N LYS A 73 2.30 -19.38 -20.54
CA LYS A 73 3.31 -18.32 -20.55
C LYS A 73 2.67 -16.93 -20.58
N ARG A 74 3.39 -15.95 -20.03
CA ARG A 74 3.09 -14.52 -20.15
C ARG A 74 2.93 -14.10 -21.60
N ARG A 75 2.04 -13.15 -21.87
CA ARG A 75 1.84 -12.51 -23.18
C ARG A 75 2.82 -11.37 -23.44
N PHE A 76 3.67 -11.05 -22.47
CA PHE A 76 4.70 -10.03 -22.60
C PHE A 76 5.98 -10.41 -21.85
N ARG A 77 7.09 -9.84 -22.32
CA ARG A 77 8.41 -9.85 -21.68
C ARG A 77 8.64 -8.47 -21.10
N LEU A 78 9.07 -8.43 -19.84
CA LEU A 78 9.50 -7.21 -19.14
C LEU A 78 10.95 -7.44 -18.76
N GLU A 79 11.81 -6.52 -19.16
CA GLU A 79 13.26 -6.58 -18.92
C GLU A 79 13.76 -5.22 -18.44
N VAL A 80 14.64 -5.21 -17.44
CA VAL A 80 15.42 -4.01 -17.09
C VAL A 80 16.61 -3.97 -18.04
N VAL A 81 16.52 -3.12 -19.06
CA VAL A 81 17.56 -3.02 -20.11
C VAL A 81 18.72 -2.10 -19.72
N GLN A 82 18.49 -1.21 -18.74
CA GLN A 82 19.50 -0.36 -18.15
C GLN A 82 19.18 -0.10 -16.68
N ASP A 83 20.15 -0.29 -15.80
CA ASP A 83 20.03 -0.02 -14.35
C ASP A 83 21.11 0.99 -13.93
N ASN A 84 20.74 2.27 -13.88
CA ASN A 84 21.58 3.36 -13.39
C ASN A 84 21.24 3.71 -11.92
N THR A 85 20.71 2.76 -11.16
CA THR A 85 20.43 2.96 -9.74
C THR A 85 21.67 2.69 -8.90
N ASN A 86 21.71 3.27 -7.70
CA ASN A 86 22.73 3.01 -6.68
C ASN A 86 22.05 2.60 -5.38
N PRO A 87 22.70 1.84 -4.48
CA PRO A 87 22.16 1.62 -3.15
C PRO A 87 22.01 2.95 -2.41
N ASP A 88 20.81 3.19 -1.88
CA ASP A 88 20.50 4.41 -1.14
C ASP A 88 21.17 4.35 0.24
N ARG A 89 22.15 5.24 0.46
CA ARG A 89 22.94 5.27 1.69
C ARG A 89 22.19 5.91 2.85
N ASP A 90 21.19 6.74 2.57
CA ASP A 90 20.46 7.55 3.54
C ASP A 90 19.36 6.75 4.25
N VAL A 91 18.96 5.60 3.70
CA VAL A 91 18.09 4.66 4.40
C VAL A 91 18.78 4.12 5.65
N SER A 92 18.32 4.55 6.82
CA SER A 92 18.86 4.11 8.11
C SER A 92 18.71 2.59 8.28
N SER A 93 19.72 1.90 8.81
CA SER A 93 19.64 0.46 9.13
C SER A 93 18.71 0.15 10.30
N LYS A 94 18.42 1.18 11.12
CA LYS A 94 17.54 1.11 12.27
C LYS A 94 16.76 2.42 12.41
N VAL A 95 15.44 2.33 12.47
CA VAL A 95 14.57 3.49 12.75
C VAL A 95 13.86 3.26 14.07
N GLU A 96 14.12 4.12 15.05
CA GLU A 96 13.50 4.08 16.37
C GLU A 96 12.68 5.33 16.65
N LEU A 97 11.46 5.10 17.12
CA LEU A 97 10.51 6.15 17.48
C LEU A 97 10.58 6.41 18.98
N GLN A 98 11.65 7.08 19.42
CA GLN A 98 11.94 7.32 20.85
C GLN A 98 10.84 8.05 21.62
N SER A 99 10.02 8.84 20.93
CA SER A 99 8.85 9.52 21.50
C SER A 99 7.68 8.58 21.80
N TYR A 100 7.75 7.32 21.36
CA TYR A 100 6.72 6.32 21.59
C TYR A 100 7.28 5.15 22.41
N GLN A 101 6.57 4.83 23.49
CA GLN A 101 6.88 3.71 24.36
C GLN A 101 5.59 2.95 24.65
N TYR A 102 5.63 1.61 24.59
CA TYR A 102 4.50 0.77 24.98
C TYR A 102 4.95 -0.35 25.94
N GLN A 103 4.03 -0.72 26.83
CA GLN A 103 4.22 -1.81 27.78
C GLN A 103 3.86 -3.15 27.14
N TYR A 104 4.62 -4.21 27.45
CA TYR A 104 4.30 -5.57 27.03
C TYR A 104 4.47 -6.56 28.19
N LYS A 105 3.72 -7.66 28.15
CA LYS A 105 3.85 -8.79 29.08
C LYS A 105 4.71 -9.87 28.41
N ASN A 106 5.75 -10.35 29.09
CA ASN A 106 6.59 -11.44 28.59
C ASN A 106 5.86 -12.79 28.67
N LYS A 107 6.06 -13.67 27.68
CA LYS A 107 5.49 -15.05 27.61
C LYS A 107 5.99 -16.00 28.72
N GLN A 108 6.81 -15.53 29.68
CA GLN A 108 7.46 -16.35 30.73
C GLN A 108 6.83 -16.20 32.13
N GLY A 109 5.51 -16.09 32.25
CA GLY A 109 4.77 -16.26 33.52
C GLY A 109 5.15 -15.33 34.70
N LYS A 110 6.11 -14.44 34.54
CA LYS A 110 6.48 -13.39 35.49
C LYS A 110 5.92 -12.09 34.96
N GLU A 111 5.14 -11.40 35.79
CA GLU A 111 4.66 -10.04 35.58
C GLU A 111 5.83 -9.06 35.57
N GLN A 112 6.64 -9.11 34.51
CA GLN A 112 7.58 -8.05 34.20
C GLN A 112 7.04 -7.30 33.00
N THR A 113 6.50 -6.11 33.29
CA THR A 113 6.15 -5.10 32.30
C THR A 113 7.46 -4.49 31.79
N GLY A 114 7.83 -4.83 30.57
CA GLY A 114 8.94 -4.17 29.88
C GLY A 114 8.43 -3.00 29.05
N THR A 115 9.23 -1.95 28.91
CA THR A 115 8.98 -0.89 27.92
C THR A 115 9.65 -1.27 26.61
N ARG A 116 8.92 -1.17 25.49
CA ARG A 116 9.46 -1.31 24.13
C ARG A 116 9.31 -0.02 23.35
N THR A 117 10.35 0.30 22.59
CA THR A 117 10.33 1.33 21.55
C THR A 117 9.95 0.68 20.22
N PRO A 118 9.01 1.23 19.45
CA PRO A 118 8.75 0.78 18.09
C PRO A 118 10.00 0.95 17.22
N THR A 119 10.44 -0.16 16.62
CA THR A 119 11.71 -0.22 15.88
C THR A 119 11.55 -0.97 14.57
N TRP A 120 12.14 -0.42 13.50
CA TRP A 120 12.24 -1.05 12.19
C TRP A 120 13.71 -1.27 11.83
N TYR A 121 14.00 -2.39 11.17
CA TYR A 121 15.35 -2.81 10.80
C TYR A 121 15.47 -2.98 9.29
N PHE A 122 16.58 -2.48 8.75
CA PHE A 122 16.98 -2.56 7.36
C PHE A 122 18.43 -3.05 7.27
N PRO A 123 18.87 -3.60 6.11
CA PRO A 123 20.23 -4.08 5.96
C PRO A 123 21.28 -3.02 6.31
N GLN A 124 22.32 -3.46 7.02
CA GLN A 124 23.47 -2.63 7.34
C GLN A 124 24.42 -2.51 6.14
N GLU A 125 24.59 -3.60 5.40
CA GLU A 125 25.46 -3.68 4.23
C GLU A 125 24.95 -2.79 3.10
N ILE A 126 25.81 -1.89 2.60
CA ILE A 126 25.45 -0.93 1.55
C ILE A 126 24.92 -1.64 0.30
N LYS A 127 25.53 -2.77 -0.09
CA LYS A 127 25.12 -3.54 -1.28
C LYS A 127 23.69 -4.11 -1.19
N ASP A 128 23.15 -4.26 0.02
CA ASP A 128 21.84 -4.84 0.26
C ASP A 128 20.77 -3.76 0.52
N LYS A 129 21.15 -2.48 0.52
CA LYS A 129 20.22 -1.35 0.67
C LYS A 129 19.33 -1.20 -0.57
N PRO A 130 18.11 -0.65 -0.41
CA PRO A 130 17.22 -0.39 -1.54
C PRO A 130 17.88 0.54 -2.56
N ARG A 131 17.43 0.48 -3.80
CA ARG A 131 18.05 1.16 -4.94
C ARG A 131 17.39 2.50 -5.21
N ALA A 132 18.17 3.55 -5.43
CA ALA A 132 17.70 4.87 -5.84
C ALA A 132 18.41 5.32 -7.12
N GLY A 133 17.68 5.93 -8.05
CA GLY A 133 18.19 6.44 -9.32
C GLY A 133 17.20 6.23 -10.46
N ILE A 134 17.74 6.03 -11.66
CA ILE A 134 16.96 5.85 -12.88
C ILE A 134 17.26 4.46 -13.44
N PHE A 135 16.23 3.77 -13.93
CA PHE A 135 16.37 2.52 -14.67
C PHE A 135 15.39 2.51 -15.84
N THR A 136 15.74 1.76 -16.88
CA THR A 136 14.94 1.65 -18.10
C THR A 136 14.35 0.27 -18.17
N ILE A 137 13.03 0.19 -18.30
CA ILE A 137 12.34 -1.06 -18.61
C ILE A 137 11.89 -1.10 -20.06
N GLN A 138 12.02 -2.28 -20.67
CA GLN A 138 11.45 -2.61 -21.96
C GLN A 138 10.32 -3.61 -21.76
N ILE A 139 9.18 -3.34 -22.40
CA ILE A 139 8.03 -4.24 -22.43
C ILE A 139 7.82 -4.65 -23.88
N GLN A 140 7.98 -5.93 -24.16
CA GLN A 140 7.82 -6.50 -25.49
C GLN A 140 6.63 -7.47 -25.49
N SER A 141 5.77 -7.35 -26.49
CA SER A 141 4.71 -8.33 -26.69
C SER A 141 5.28 -9.69 -27.11
N LEU A 142 4.77 -10.76 -26.51
CA LEU A 142 5.03 -12.15 -26.89
C LEU A 142 3.81 -12.78 -27.58
N ASP A 143 2.72 -12.02 -27.73
CA ASP A 143 1.51 -12.43 -28.42
C ASP A 143 1.05 -11.30 -29.36
N PRO A 144 0.93 -11.53 -30.67
CA PRO A 144 0.50 -10.50 -31.63
C PRO A 144 -0.83 -9.81 -31.30
N LYS A 145 -1.70 -10.45 -30.50
CA LYS A 145 -2.98 -9.89 -30.08
C LYS A 145 -2.90 -9.07 -28.79
N PHE A 146 -1.79 -9.15 -28.05
CA PHE A 146 -1.58 -8.41 -26.82
C PHE A 146 -0.81 -7.12 -27.08
N LYS A 147 -1.39 -6.00 -26.64
CA LYS A 147 -0.78 -4.67 -26.70
C LYS A 147 0.07 -4.41 -25.46
N PRO A 148 1.41 -4.26 -25.58
CA PRO A 148 2.27 -4.01 -24.42
C PRO A 148 1.98 -2.68 -23.70
N GLU A 149 1.30 -1.75 -24.37
CA GLU A 149 0.84 -0.47 -23.84
C GLU A 149 -0.13 -0.65 -22.67
N VAL A 150 -0.85 -1.78 -22.58
CA VAL A 150 -1.65 -2.15 -21.40
C VAL A 150 -0.77 -2.16 -20.14
N ILE A 151 0.43 -2.73 -20.22
CA ILE A 151 1.38 -2.76 -19.10
C ILE A 151 2.00 -1.39 -18.89
N GLY A 152 2.22 -0.61 -19.96
CA GLY A 152 2.68 0.78 -19.84
C GLY A 152 1.71 1.67 -19.08
N GLY A 153 0.41 1.63 -19.42
CA GLY A 153 -0.63 2.35 -18.70
C GLY A 153 -0.73 1.89 -17.23
N LEU A 154 -0.48 0.61 -16.96
CA LEU A 154 -0.47 0.08 -15.59
C LEU A 154 0.71 0.61 -14.77
N VAL A 155 1.89 0.73 -15.39
CA VAL A 155 3.06 1.39 -14.77
C VAL A 155 2.73 2.84 -14.46
N GLN A 156 2.06 3.56 -15.37
CA GLN A 156 1.64 4.95 -15.14
C GLN A 156 0.64 5.07 -13.98
N PHE A 157 -0.38 4.20 -13.91
CA PHE A 157 -1.31 4.15 -12.79
C PHE A 157 -0.58 3.97 -11.45
N ILE A 158 0.41 3.06 -11.39
CA ILE A 158 1.25 2.87 -10.20
C ILE A 158 2.06 4.12 -9.88
N ALA A 159 2.64 4.76 -10.91
CA ALA A 159 3.41 5.99 -10.76
C ALA A 159 2.56 7.14 -10.21
N ASP A 160 1.28 7.22 -10.55
CA ASP A 160 0.38 8.28 -10.07
C ASP A 160 -0.06 8.05 -8.62
N TRP A 161 -0.45 6.82 -8.29
CA TRP A 161 -1.25 6.54 -7.10
C TRP A 161 -0.58 5.69 -6.04
N SER A 162 0.47 4.94 -6.37
CA SER A 162 1.00 3.92 -5.45
C SER A 162 2.52 3.78 -5.49
N ALA A 163 3.03 2.56 -5.43
CA ALA A 163 4.43 2.23 -5.39
C ALA A 163 4.71 0.90 -6.10
N LEU A 164 5.89 0.79 -6.69
CA LEU A 164 6.43 -0.38 -7.35
C LEU A 164 7.37 -1.16 -6.42
N GLY A 165 7.38 -2.47 -6.53
CA GLY A 165 8.27 -3.35 -5.77
C GLY A 165 7.73 -3.75 -4.39
N ALA A 166 8.62 -4.33 -3.60
CA ALA A 166 8.34 -4.87 -2.27
C ALA A 166 8.46 -3.78 -1.19
N ARG A 167 8.00 -4.12 0.02
CA ARG A 167 8.14 -3.28 1.23
C ARG A 167 7.53 -1.87 1.09
N SER A 168 6.53 -1.69 0.24
CA SER A 168 5.80 -0.41 0.11
C SER A 168 5.08 -0.01 1.40
N GLN A 169 4.76 -0.96 2.29
CA GLN A 169 4.28 -0.67 3.64
C GLN A 169 5.33 -0.04 4.58
N MET A 170 6.59 0.06 4.13
CA MET A 170 7.72 0.71 4.80
C MET A 170 8.24 1.92 4.02
N GLY A 171 7.51 2.36 2.99
CA GLY A 171 7.78 3.62 2.32
C GLY A 171 8.51 3.56 0.98
N PHE A 172 8.80 2.37 0.47
CA PHE A 172 9.59 2.20 -0.74
C PHE A 172 8.73 2.16 -2.02
N GLY A 173 9.35 2.55 -3.14
CA GLY A 173 8.84 2.25 -4.47
C GLY A 173 7.97 3.31 -5.15
N VAL A 174 7.80 4.50 -4.58
CA VAL A 174 7.22 5.62 -5.36
C VAL A 174 8.14 5.92 -6.54
N ILE A 175 7.57 5.97 -7.74
CA ILE A 175 8.29 6.17 -8.99
C ILE A 175 7.69 7.32 -9.80
N GLN A 176 8.46 7.79 -10.77
CA GLN A 176 8.03 8.69 -11.83
C GLN A 176 8.47 8.09 -13.17
N VAL A 177 7.60 8.15 -14.17
CA VAL A 177 8.00 7.90 -15.57
C VAL A 177 8.58 9.21 -16.12
N GLU A 178 9.79 9.17 -16.66
CA GLU A 178 10.45 10.36 -17.22
C GLU A 178 9.91 10.73 -18.60
N GLU A 179 10.29 11.92 -19.08
CA GLU A 179 9.90 12.52 -20.38
C GLU A 179 8.43 12.93 -20.45
N SER A 180 7.51 11.97 -20.57
CA SER A 180 6.08 12.24 -20.74
C SER A 180 5.22 11.18 -20.07
N ARG A 181 4.01 11.57 -19.68
CA ARG A 181 3.00 10.65 -19.16
C ARG A 181 2.68 9.59 -20.23
N ILE A 182 2.66 8.33 -19.83
CA ILE A 182 2.23 7.25 -20.73
C ILE A 182 0.71 7.37 -20.92
N ASP A 183 0.26 7.31 -22.17
CA ASP A 183 -1.15 7.20 -22.49
C ASP A 183 -1.77 5.95 -21.86
N THR A 184 -2.80 6.15 -21.05
CA THR A 184 -3.50 5.12 -20.28
C THR A 184 -4.74 4.59 -21.01
N GLN A 185 -5.08 5.10 -22.20
CA GLN A 185 -6.29 4.70 -22.94
C GLN A 185 -6.28 3.20 -23.26
N THR A 186 -5.14 2.66 -23.71
CA THR A 186 -5.04 1.23 -24.05
C THR A 186 -5.23 0.32 -22.82
N LEU A 187 -4.83 0.77 -21.63
CA LEU A 187 -5.14 0.05 -20.38
C LEU A 187 -6.64 0.10 -20.08
N TYR A 188 -7.24 1.30 -20.18
CA TYR A 188 -8.67 1.48 -19.95
C TYR A 188 -9.52 0.61 -20.88
N ASP A 189 -9.25 0.66 -22.19
CA ASP A 189 -9.95 -0.13 -23.21
C ASP A 189 -9.85 -1.63 -22.90
N TRP A 190 -8.66 -2.11 -22.51
CA TRP A 190 -8.48 -3.50 -22.13
C TRP A 190 -9.29 -3.85 -20.89
N LEU A 191 -9.27 -3.02 -19.85
CA LEU A 191 -10.06 -3.22 -18.62
C LEU A 191 -11.56 -3.23 -18.91
N MET A 192 -12.04 -2.41 -19.83
CA MET A 192 -13.43 -2.40 -20.28
C MET A 192 -13.86 -3.75 -20.86
N THR A 193 -12.96 -4.45 -21.58
CA THR A 193 -13.25 -5.81 -22.09
C THR A 193 -13.32 -6.89 -21.00
N THR A 194 -12.78 -6.60 -19.81
CA THR A 194 -12.82 -7.50 -18.65
C THR A 194 -14.02 -7.28 -17.75
N SER A 195 -14.86 -6.28 -18.06
CA SER A 195 -15.99 -5.90 -17.22
C SER A 195 -16.95 -7.06 -17.00
N GLY A 196 -17.49 -7.15 -15.80
CA GLY A 196 -18.42 -8.21 -15.42
C GLY A 196 -19.28 -7.82 -14.24
N SER A 197 -19.90 -8.82 -13.62
CA SER A 197 -20.79 -8.67 -12.47
C SER A 197 -20.24 -9.32 -11.20
N ASN A 198 -18.97 -9.74 -11.19
CA ASN A 198 -18.39 -10.35 -10.00
C ASN A 198 -18.23 -9.30 -8.91
N ILE A 199 -18.75 -9.60 -7.73
CA ILE A 199 -18.59 -8.77 -6.54
C ILE A 199 -17.50 -9.42 -5.69
N CYS A 200 -16.53 -8.62 -5.27
CA CYS A 200 -15.47 -9.07 -4.38
C CYS A 200 -15.45 -8.20 -3.13
N SER A 201 -15.95 -8.73 -2.01
CA SER A 201 -16.07 -8.02 -0.74
C SER A 201 -14.82 -8.15 0.14
N ASP A 202 -14.00 -9.18 -0.08
CA ASP A 202 -12.95 -9.65 0.81
C ASP A 202 -11.53 -9.57 0.24
N LEU A 203 -11.36 -9.35 -1.08
CA LEU A 203 -10.08 -9.08 -1.74
C LEU A 203 -9.98 -7.64 -2.27
N PRO A 204 -8.78 -7.13 -2.60
CA PRO A 204 -8.61 -5.78 -3.11
C PRO A 204 -9.31 -5.56 -4.46
N SER A 205 -10.09 -4.48 -4.56
CA SER A 205 -10.79 -4.01 -5.75
C SER A 205 -10.90 -2.48 -5.76
N LEU A 206 -11.30 -1.87 -6.88
CA LEU A 206 -11.52 -0.41 -6.94
C LEU A 206 -12.58 0.08 -5.94
N GLN A 207 -13.57 -0.76 -5.60
CA GLN A 207 -14.64 -0.42 -4.66
C GLN A 207 -14.14 -0.30 -3.21
N ASN A 208 -13.06 -1.00 -2.87
CA ASN A 208 -12.62 -1.11 -1.48
C ASN A 208 -11.22 -0.55 -1.21
N ILE A 209 -10.64 0.15 -2.20
CA ILE A 209 -9.40 0.92 -2.03
C ILE A 209 -9.65 2.37 -1.64
N PHE A 210 -8.63 3.01 -1.10
CA PHE A 210 -8.48 4.45 -1.08
C PHE A 210 -7.05 4.84 -1.47
N LEU A 211 -6.90 6.01 -2.10
CA LEU A 211 -5.62 6.54 -2.56
C LEU A 211 -5.49 7.99 -2.09
N ALA A 212 -4.51 8.30 -1.26
CA ALA A 212 -4.34 9.62 -0.68
C ALA A 212 -2.92 10.17 -0.85
N GLN A 213 -2.84 11.49 -0.97
CA GLN A 213 -1.60 12.26 -0.95
C GLN A 213 -1.69 13.31 0.14
N ILE A 214 -0.66 13.41 0.98
CA ILE A 214 -0.60 14.32 2.12
C ILE A 214 0.63 15.22 2.04
N GLN A 215 0.48 16.43 2.57
CA GLN A 215 1.54 17.41 2.78
C GLN A 215 1.58 17.84 4.24
N PRO A 216 2.73 18.35 4.74
CA PRO A 216 2.77 18.98 6.05
C PRO A 216 1.78 20.16 6.13
N LYS A 217 1.20 20.40 7.31
CA LYS A 217 0.26 21.52 7.52
C LYS A 217 0.93 22.88 7.34
N ASP A 218 2.16 23.01 7.81
CA ASP A 218 2.99 24.18 7.55
C ASP A 218 3.69 24.00 6.20
N ALA A 219 3.37 24.86 5.22
CA ALA A 219 3.95 24.84 3.88
C ALA A 219 5.49 24.97 3.89
N ASN A 220 6.07 25.62 4.91
CA ASN A 220 7.51 25.75 5.06
C ASN A 220 8.18 24.49 5.62
N SER A 221 7.42 23.62 6.27
CA SER A 221 7.93 22.37 6.84
C SER A 221 8.06 21.26 5.79
N SER A 222 8.95 20.31 6.05
CA SER A 222 9.16 19.13 5.21
C SER A 222 9.14 17.88 6.08
N PHE A 223 8.67 16.77 5.51
CA PHE A 223 8.73 15.47 6.14
C PHE A 223 10.19 15.03 6.37
N LYS A 224 10.36 14.20 7.39
CA LYS A 224 11.61 13.50 7.73
C LYS A 224 11.41 12.00 7.52
N GLU A 225 12.49 11.24 7.41
CA GLU A 225 12.45 9.77 7.28
C GLU A 225 11.54 9.10 8.32
N LYS A 226 11.56 9.62 9.57
CA LYS A 226 10.77 9.06 10.67
C LYS A 226 9.26 9.27 10.52
N ASP A 227 8.81 10.25 9.73
CA ASP A 227 7.38 10.61 9.64
C ASP A 227 6.54 9.50 9.01
N THR A 228 7.10 8.73 8.07
CA THR A 228 6.49 7.50 7.55
C THR A 228 6.17 6.51 8.67
N PHE A 229 7.09 6.35 9.62
CA PHE A 229 6.96 5.38 10.70
C PHE A 229 6.13 5.93 11.86
N ASN A 230 6.20 7.23 12.15
CA ASN A 230 5.30 7.93 13.06
C ASN A 230 3.86 7.72 12.60
N LEU A 231 3.55 8.06 11.34
CA LEU A 231 2.21 7.88 10.78
C LEU A 231 1.77 6.41 10.80
N LYS A 232 2.67 5.48 10.45
CA LYS A 232 2.37 4.05 10.54
C LYS A 232 2.01 3.62 11.96
N TYR A 233 2.72 4.13 12.95
CA TYR A 233 2.47 3.84 14.35
C TYR A 233 1.16 4.47 14.82
N ASP A 234 0.89 5.72 14.43
CA ASP A 234 -0.32 6.46 14.79
C ASP A 234 -1.57 5.80 14.21
N LEU A 235 -1.56 5.43 12.92
CA LEU A 235 -2.66 4.66 12.31
C LEU A 235 -2.86 3.30 13.01
N ARG A 236 -1.79 2.67 13.48
CA ARG A 236 -1.88 1.44 14.27
C ARG A 236 -2.52 1.67 15.65
N GLN A 237 -2.40 2.87 16.23
CA GLN A 237 -3.04 3.19 17.51
C GLN A 237 -4.53 3.49 17.38
N LEU A 238 -5.02 3.96 16.22
CA LEU A 238 -6.45 4.23 15.99
C LEU A 238 -7.34 3.01 16.26
N PHE A 239 -6.78 1.81 16.18
CA PHE A 239 -7.49 0.54 16.37
C PHE A 239 -7.18 -0.11 17.73
N ARG A 240 -6.80 0.68 18.75
CA ARG A 240 -6.66 0.26 20.16
C ARG A 240 -7.72 0.96 21.01
N THR A 241 -8.21 0.34 22.08
CA THR A 241 -9.02 1.06 23.08
C THR A 241 -8.22 2.02 23.96
N GLU A 242 -8.90 3.08 24.40
CA GLU A 242 -8.51 3.95 25.52
C GLU A 242 -8.31 3.11 26.79
N GLY A 243 -7.06 2.81 27.09
CA GLY A 243 -6.64 1.95 28.21
C GLY A 243 -5.17 1.55 28.13
N ASP A 244 -4.59 1.55 26.92
CA ASP A 244 -3.16 1.30 26.68
C ASP A 244 -2.35 2.58 26.35
N THR A 245 -3.01 3.73 26.19
CA THR A 245 -2.35 5.03 25.94
C THR A 245 -2.01 5.73 27.25
N THR A 246 -0.88 5.37 27.86
CA THR A 246 -0.13 6.33 28.66
C THR A 246 0.62 7.26 27.72
N GLN A 247 -0.09 8.17 27.04
CA GLN A 247 0.55 9.32 26.41
C GLN A 247 0.99 10.27 27.53
N GLN A 248 2.20 10.11 28.04
CA GLN A 248 2.86 11.22 28.75
C GLN A 248 3.51 12.11 27.69
N GLN A 249 2.74 13.03 27.12
CA GLN A 249 3.33 14.29 26.68
C GLN A 249 3.73 15.05 27.95
N SER A 250 5.03 15.23 28.14
CA SER A 250 5.58 15.99 29.26
C SER A 250 5.27 17.48 29.08
N GLN A 251 4.09 17.92 29.49
CA GLN A 251 3.79 19.32 29.80
C GLN A 251 2.88 19.42 31.04
N GLY A 252 3.44 19.96 32.13
CA GLY A 252 2.78 20.76 33.18
C GLY A 252 1.53 20.23 33.91
N ASN A 253 1.74 19.70 35.12
CA ASN A 253 0.86 19.69 36.32
C ASN A 253 -0.67 19.92 36.19
N LYS A 254 -1.46 18.85 36.38
CA LYS A 254 -2.47 18.69 37.48
C LYS A 254 -3.19 17.33 37.36
N PRO A 255 -3.41 16.57 38.47
CA PRO A 255 -4.08 15.28 38.43
C PRO A 255 -5.62 15.43 38.46
N ILE A 256 -6.30 14.77 37.51
CA ILE A 256 -7.76 14.53 37.51
C ILE A 256 -7.98 13.02 37.78
N PRO A 257 -8.99 12.60 38.55
CA PRO A 257 -9.09 11.21 39.03
C PRO A 257 -9.44 10.23 37.91
N LYS A 258 -8.69 9.12 37.85
CA LYS A 258 -8.96 7.96 36.99
C LYS A 258 -10.21 7.21 37.47
N LYS A 259 -11.17 6.96 36.58
CA LYS A 259 -12.06 5.79 36.66
C LYS A 259 -11.50 4.74 35.72
N GLU A 260 -10.78 3.76 36.26
CA GLU A 260 -10.37 2.57 35.52
C GLU A 260 -11.61 1.71 35.28
N LYS A 261 -12.09 1.67 34.04
CA LYS A 261 -13.03 0.62 33.60
C LYS A 261 -12.18 -0.58 33.18
N GLU A 262 -12.29 -1.68 33.92
CA GLU A 262 -11.74 -2.97 33.50
C GLU A 262 -12.33 -3.36 32.13
N ILE A 263 -11.48 -3.41 31.11
CA ILE A 263 -11.84 -3.92 29.79
C ILE A 263 -11.76 -5.45 29.87
N SER A 264 -12.88 -6.13 29.63
CA SER A 264 -12.95 -7.59 29.56
C SER A 264 -11.95 -8.15 28.55
N GLY A 265 -11.26 -9.24 28.89
CA GLY A 265 -10.18 -9.83 28.07
C GLY A 265 -10.56 -10.19 26.63
N ASP A 266 -11.83 -10.47 26.35
CA ASP A 266 -12.34 -10.77 25.00
C ASP A 266 -12.27 -9.54 24.07
N LYS A 267 -12.64 -8.36 24.58
CA LYS A 267 -12.57 -7.10 23.82
C LYS A 267 -11.14 -6.76 23.40
N ARG A 268 -10.15 -7.00 24.29
CA ARG A 268 -8.73 -6.77 24.02
C ARG A 268 -8.20 -7.66 22.90
N ARG A 269 -8.61 -8.94 22.87
CA ARG A 269 -8.23 -9.90 21.82
C ARG A 269 -8.79 -9.48 20.47
N GLN A 270 -10.05 -9.07 20.41
CA GLN A 270 -10.71 -8.65 19.17
C GLN A 270 -10.07 -7.38 18.56
N GLU A 271 -9.55 -6.46 19.38
CA GLU A 271 -8.84 -5.27 18.89
C GLU A 271 -7.45 -5.58 18.36
N GLU A 272 -6.75 -6.49 19.02
CA GLU A 272 -5.48 -7.01 18.53
C GLU A 272 -5.64 -7.68 17.16
N GLU A 273 -6.72 -8.45 16.99
CA GLU A 273 -7.14 -9.03 15.71
C GLU A 273 -7.36 -7.93 14.65
N LEU A 274 -8.14 -6.89 14.94
CA LEU A 274 -8.42 -5.81 13.97
C LEU A 274 -7.16 -5.03 13.58
N ARG A 275 -6.33 -4.63 14.56
CA ARG A 275 -5.11 -3.89 14.32
C ARG A 275 -4.11 -4.69 13.48
N HIS A 276 -3.96 -5.99 13.77
CA HIS A 276 -3.12 -6.89 12.98
C HIS A 276 -3.70 -7.10 11.58
N PHE A 277 -5.01 -7.19 11.46
CA PHE A 277 -5.70 -7.28 10.19
C PHE A 277 -5.48 -6.09 9.26
N ILE A 278 -5.47 -4.86 9.81
CA ILE A 278 -5.32 -3.63 9.02
C ILE A 278 -3.84 -3.28 8.79
N MET A 279 -3.02 -3.33 9.84
CA MET A 279 -1.63 -2.84 9.83
C MET A 279 -0.58 -3.95 9.69
N GLY A 280 -1.01 -5.20 9.61
CA GLY A 280 -0.17 -6.39 9.51
C GLY A 280 0.42 -6.86 10.84
N THR A 281 0.94 -8.08 10.82
CA THR A 281 1.74 -8.70 11.88
C THR A 281 2.82 -9.60 11.29
N VAL A 282 3.94 -9.71 11.99
CA VAL A 282 5.06 -10.62 11.66
C VAL A 282 5.21 -11.76 12.68
N GLU A 283 4.43 -11.70 13.75
CA GLU A 283 4.38 -12.70 14.83
C GLU A 283 3.23 -13.68 14.56
N ASP A 284 3.43 -14.95 14.93
CA ASP A 284 2.48 -16.05 14.76
C ASP A 284 1.95 -16.15 13.32
N ASP A 285 0.69 -15.77 13.08
CA ASP A 285 0.04 -15.77 11.76
C ASP A 285 0.40 -14.52 10.96
N ARG A 286 1.56 -14.58 10.30
CA ARG A 286 2.08 -13.47 9.48
C ARG A 286 1.05 -12.96 8.49
N GLN A 287 0.74 -11.67 8.59
CA GLN A 287 -0.23 -11.01 7.74
C GLN A 287 0.34 -9.70 7.18
N ALA A 288 0.20 -9.52 5.86
CA ALA A 288 0.61 -8.29 5.20
C ALA A 288 -0.28 -7.12 5.64
N ALA A 289 0.32 -5.94 5.77
CA ALA A 289 -0.42 -4.70 6.02
C ALA A 289 -1.30 -4.37 4.82
N LYS A 290 -2.56 -4.02 5.08
CA LYS A 290 -3.49 -3.52 4.07
C LYS A 290 -3.26 -2.05 3.77
N ILE A 291 -2.83 -1.29 4.78
CA ILE A 291 -2.48 0.13 4.67
C ILE A 291 -0.99 0.30 4.43
N LYS A 292 -0.66 1.06 3.39
CA LYS A 292 0.69 1.38 2.93
C LYS A 292 0.89 2.90 3.03
N ILE A 293 2.12 3.28 3.36
CA ILE A 293 2.52 4.68 3.55
C ILE A 293 3.88 4.82 2.88
N SER A 294 4.03 5.80 1.99
CA SER A 294 5.31 6.06 1.32
C SER A 294 6.31 6.77 2.25
N ARG A 295 7.59 6.72 1.91
CA ARG A 295 8.55 7.75 2.31
C ARG A 295 8.18 9.07 1.64
N SER A 296 8.68 10.15 2.20
CA SER A 296 8.51 11.46 1.60
C SER A 296 9.25 11.54 0.27
N TYR A 297 8.65 12.26 -0.67
CA TYR A 297 9.22 12.56 -1.98
C TYR A 297 8.84 13.98 -2.39
N ASN A 298 9.32 14.44 -3.55
CA ASN A 298 9.13 15.81 -4.04
C ASN A 298 9.62 16.84 -3.01
N ASP A 299 10.94 16.87 -2.80
CA ASP A 299 11.62 17.72 -1.80
C ASP A 299 11.07 17.57 -0.37
N ASN A 300 10.70 16.32 -0.05
CA ASN A 300 10.10 15.93 1.22
C ASN A 300 8.77 16.65 1.53
N LYS A 301 8.05 17.11 0.52
CA LYS A 301 6.77 17.79 0.69
C LYS A 301 5.56 16.86 0.55
N LEU A 302 5.71 15.69 -0.07
CA LEU A 302 4.62 14.76 -0.32
C LEU A 302 4.87 13.38 0.28
N MET A 303 3.81 12.77 0.81
CA MET A 303 3.72 11.34 1.10
C MET A 303 2.42 10.78 0.54
N ARG A 304 2.43 9.49 0.15
CA ARG A 304 1.24 8.73 -0.23
C ARG A 304 0.78 7.88 0.93
N VAL A 305 -0.54 7.78 1.11
CA VAL A 305 -1.18 6.81 1.99
C VAL A 305 -2.23 6.11 1.15
N TRP A 306 -2.15 4.79 1.05
CA TRP A 306 -3.11 4.02 0.27
C TRP A 306 -3.32 2.67 0.88
N GLY A 307 -4.44 2.05 0.58
CA GLY A 307 -4.74 0.73 1.08
C GLY A 307 -6.05 0.23 0.53
N TRP A 308 -6.41 -0.95 1.00
CA TRP A 308 -7.69 -1.57 0.72
C TRP A 308 -8.26 -2.08 2.04
N VAL A 309 -9.56 -1.93 2.25
CA VAL A 309 -10.23 -2.40 3.47
C VAL A 309 -11.43 -3.21 3.00
N PRO A 310 -11.46 -4.52 3.26
CA PRO A 310 -12.60 -5.37 2.90
C PRO A 310 -13.93 -4.75 3.29
N THR A 311 -14.94 -4.96 2.45
CA THR A 311 -16.32 -4.61 2.80
C THR A 311 -16.82 -5.52 3.93
N GLU A 312 -16.39 -6.79 3.92
CA GLU A 312 -16.75 -7.82 4.89
C GLU A 312 -15.47 -8.49 5.42
N ALA A 313 -15.40 -8.68 6.74
CA ALA A 313 -14.31 -9.42 7.37
C ALA A 313 -14.75 -9.94 8.74
N GLU A 314 -14.36 -11.17 9.09
CA GLU A 314 -14.69 -11.79 10.38
C GLU A 314 -14.15 -11.01 11.59
N VAL A 315 -13.10 -10.22 11.40
CA VAL A 315 -12.51 -9.37 12.44
C VAL A 315 -13.36 -8.13 12.75
N TYR A 316 -14.39 -7.83 11.96
CA TYR A 316 -15.29 -6.69 12.18
C TYR A 316 -16.24 -6.99 13.35
N LYS A 317 -15.79 -6.58 14.53
CA LYS A 317 -16.50 -6.71 15.82
C LYS A 317 -16.62 -5.33 16.48
N ASN A 318 -17.45 -5.21 17.52
CA ASN A 318 -17.63 -3.98 18.29
C ASN A 318 -18.02 -2.75 17.44
N GLY A 319 -18.76 -2.99 16.36
CA GLY A 319 -19.24 -1.94 15.47
C GLY A 319 -18.21 -1.42 14.48
N TRP A 320 -16.99 -1.98 14.42
CA TRP A 320 -16.07 -1.72 13.32
C TRP A 320 -16.61 -2.30 12.01
N ASN A 321 -16.38 -1.58 10.92
CA ASN A 321 -16.64 -1.99 9.54
C ASN A 321 -15.70 -1.20 8.63
N ARG A 322 -15.74 -1.47 7.33
CA ARG A 322 -14.97 -0.73 6.32
C ARG A 322 -15.06 0.78 6.50
N GLU A 323 -16.28 1.32 6.51
CA GLU A 323 -16.51 2.77 6.54
C GLU A 323 -15.89 3.45 7.75
N LYS A 324 -16.05 2.87 8.94
CA LYS A 324 -15.45 3.45 10.16
C LYS A 324 -13.93 3.37 10.15
N ILE A 325 -13.35 2.31 9.58
CA ILE A 325 -11.90 2.16 9.49
C ILE A 325 -11.34 3.22 8.53
N VAL A 326 -11.93 3.35 7.35
CA VAL A 326 -11.48 4.30 6.33
C VAL A 326 -11.73 5.74 6.79
N ASP A 327 -12.87 6.03 7.42
CA ASP A 327 -13.14 7.34 8.02
C ASP A 327 -12.15 7.66 9.15
N ALA A 328 -11.84 6.74 10.06
CA ALA A 328 -10.85 6.98 11.10
C ALA A 328 -9.47 7.36 10.52
N ILE A 329 -9.04 6.69 9.45
CA ILE A 329 -7.80 7.03 8.73
C ILE A 329 -7.93 8.41 8.08
N TYR A 330 -9.02 8.68 7.36
CA TYR A 330 -9.27 9.96 6.70
C TYR A 330 -9.24 11.14 7.68
N GLN A 331 -9.99 11.04 8.79
CA GLN A 331 -10.05 12.08 9.81
C GLN A 331 -8.68 12.29 10.46
N HIS A 332 -7.94 11.21 10.74
CA HIS A 332 -6.58 11.32 11.28
C HIS A 332 -5.65 12.07 10.32
N LEU A 333 -5.68 11.73 9.02
CA LEU A 333 -4.86 12.42 8.03
C LEU A 333 -5.26 13.89 7.89
N LYS A 334 -6.55 14.19 7.79
CA LYS A 334 -7.08 15.56 7.70
C LYS A 334 -6.75 16.41 8.93
N ALA A 335 -6.73 15.79 10.11
CA ALA A 335 -6.45 16.48 11.37
C ALA A 335 -4.97 16.85 11.51
N LEU A 336 -4.03 16.07 10.95
CA LEU A 336 -2.59 16.28 11.15
C LEU A 336 -1.85 16.83 9.92
N TYR A 337 -2.42 16.65 8.73
CA TYR A 337 -1.79 16.99 7.46
C TYR A 337 -2.72 17.82 6.58
N THR A 338 -2.17 18.42 5.53
CA THR A 338 -2.95 18.95 4.42
C THR A 338 -3.21 17.81 3.44
N LEU A 339 -4.48 17.45 3.24
CA LEU A 339 -4.88 16.49 2.20
C LEU A 339 -4.70 17.14 0.82
N HIS A 340 -3.71 16.68 0.07
CA HIS A 340 -3.50 17.11 -1.32
C HIS A 340 -4.48 16.41 -2.27
N GLY A 341 -4.86 15.17 -1.95
CA GLY A 341 -5.92 14.45 -2.65
C GLY A 341 -6.34 13.20 -1.89
N TRP A 342 -7.60 12.83 -2.05
CA TRP A 342 -8.17 11.57 -1.55
C TRP A 342 -9.10 11.00 -2.63
N ARG A 343 -8.80 9.80 -3.10
CA ARG A 343 -9.64 9.05 -4.04
C ARG A 343 -10.26 7.85 -3.37
N GLU A 344 -11.58 7.78 -3.42
CA GLU A 344 -12.35 6.68 -2.85
C GLU A 344 -13.70 6.59 -3.55
N MET A 345 -13.99 5.42 -4.14
CA MET A 345 -15.24 5.22 -4.85
C MET A 345 -16.44 5.25 -3.89
N ASN A 346 -17.58 5.79 -4.36
CA ASN A 346 -18.84 5.86 -3.61
C ASN A 346 -18.68 6.45 -2.19
N SER A 347 -17.96 7.56 -2.09
CA SER A 347 -17.66 8.22 -0.80
C SER A 347 -17.71 9.73 -0.94
N GLU A 348 -18.28 10.40 0.07
CA GLU A 348 -18.24 11.87 0.20
C GLU A 348 -16.83 12.38 0.48
N ARG A 349 -15.89 11.50 0.87
CA ARG A 349 -14.50 11.85 1.15
C ARG A 349 -13.68 12.05 -0.13
N ASP A 350 -14.15 11.59 -1.28
CA ASP A 350 -13.44 11.75 -2.56
C ASP A 350 -13.31 13.23 -2.92
N THR A 351 -12.08 13.70 -3.11
CA THR A 351 -11.78 15.11 -3.33
C THR A 351 -11.90 15.54 -4.80
N VAL A 352 -12.23 14.62 -5.71
CA VAL A 352 -12.36 14.91 -7.14
C VAL A 352 -13.82 14.82 -7.59
N THR A 353 -14.51 13.73 -7.25
CA THR A 353 -15.90 13.48 -7.58
C THR A 353 -16.56 12.70 -6.44
N ALA A 354 -17.08 13.44 -5.46
CA ALA A 354 -17.80 12.89 -4.32
C ALA A 354 -18.94 11.97 -4.77
N ASN A 355 -19.11 10.84 -4.08
CA ASN A 355 -20.18 9.85 -4.32
C ASN A 355 -20.22 9.28 -5.75
N GLN A 356 -19.10 9.25 -6.48
CA GLN A 356 -19.05 8.56 -7.77
C GLN A 356 -19.24 7.04 -7.59
N THR A 357 -20.38 6.53 -8.07
CA THR A 357 -20.76 5.10 -8.00
C THR A 357 -20.43 4.31 -9.27
N ASP A 358 -20.18 4.99 -10.39
CA ASP A 358 -19.79 4.35 -11.64
C ASP A 358 -18.28 4.06 -11.64
N VAL A 359 -17.93 2.77 -11.63
CA VAL A 359 -16.53 2.34 -11.61
C VAL A 359 -15.77 2.72 -12.87
N GLN A 360 -16.45 2.78 -14.02
CA GLN A 360 -15.83 3.12 -15.30
C GLN A 360 -15.45 4.59 -15.30
N VAL A 361 -16.34 5.46 -14.82
CA VAL A 361 -16.07 6.90 -14.68
C VAL A 361 -14.99 7.14 -13.63
N PHE A 362 -15.06 6.45 -12.48
CA PHE A 362 -14.04 6.55 -11.44
C PHE A 362 -12.65 6.13 -11.94
N LEU A 363 -12.57 5.01 -12.67
CA LEU A 363 -11.33 4.52 -13.27
C LEU A 363 -10.81 5.47 -14.35
N ARG A 364 -11.68 5.98 -15.24
CA ARG A 364 -11.30 6.96 -16.27
C ARG A 364 -10.63 8.19 -15.63
N SER A 365 -11.21 8.69 -14.54
CA SER A 365 -10.66 9.78 -13.73
C SER A 365 -9.30 9.41 -13.08
N LEU A 366 -9.16 8.21 -12.50
CA LEU A 366 -7.87 7.75 -11.95
C LEU A 366 -6.77 7.64 -13.02
N LEU A 367 -7.14 7.26 -14.24
CA LEU A 367 -6.24 7.14 -15.38
C LEU A 367 -5.95 8.49 -16.05
N GLN A 368 -6.60 9.58 -15.63
CA GLN A 368 -6.50 10.93 -16.19
C GLN A 368 -6.81 10.98 -17.69
N LEU A 369 -7.82 10.23 -18.12
CA LEU A 369 -8.33 10.28 -19.48
C LEU A 369 -9.34 11.42 -19.59
N GLN A 370 -9.27 12.19 -20.69
CA GLN A 370 -10.22 13.24 -20.98
C GLN A 370 -11.62 12.63 -21.20
N GLU A 371 -12.68 13.39 -20.89
CA GLU A 371 -14.02 13.04 -21.35
C GLU A 371 -14.07 13.28 -22.86
N ASP A 372 -14.63 12.34 -23.61
CA ASP A 372 -14.88 12.55 -25.03
C ASP A 372 -15.97 13.64 -25.14
N GLU A 373 -15.61 14.82 -25.66
CA GLU A 373 -16.54 15.96 -25.87
C GLU A 373 -17.72 15.63 -26.79
#